data_AF-A0A672KC94-F1
#
_entry.id   AF-A0A672KC94-F1
#
_cell.length_a   1.000
_cell.length_b   1.000
_cell.length_c   1.000
_cell.angle_alpha   90.00
_cell.angle_beta   90.00
_cell.angle_gamma   90.00
#
_symmetry.space_group_name_H-M   'P 1'
#
loop_
_entity.id
_entity.type
_entity.pdbx_description
1 polymer ?
#
loop_
_entity_poly.entity_id
_entity_poly.type
_entity_poly.pdbx_seq_one_letter_code
_entity_poly.pdbx_strand_id
1 'polypeptide(L)' 'MEAIAKYDFKATADDELSFKRGEVFIVWSSVHMPGKIICCFVKSDG' A
#
# COMPACT_ATOMS: atom_id res chain seq x y z
N MET A 1 7.86 7.92 -4.88
CA MET A 1 8.76 6.76 -4.65
C MET A 1 7.97 5.50 -5.00
N GLU A 2 8.56 4.55 -5.72
CA GLU A 2 7.88 3.29 -6.10
C GLU A 2 8.13 2.22 -5.03
N ALA A 3 7.09 1.45 -4.70
CA ALA A 3 7.15 0.36 -3.74
C ALA A 3 6.69 -0.94 -4.40
N ILE A 4 7.36 -2.05 -4.06
CA ILE A 4 7.05 -3.38 -4.58
C ILE A 4 6.54 -4.25 -3.43
N ALA A 5 5.37 -4.86 -3.60
CA ALA A 5 4.81 -5.79 -2.64
C ALA A 5 5.66 -7.06 -2.55
N LYS A 6 6.26 -7.32 -1.39
CA LYS A 6 7.02 -8.55 -1.14
C LYS A 6 6.14 -9.76 -0.80
N TYR A 7 4.94 -9.50 -0.32
CA TYR A 7 3.97 -10.49 0.12
C TYR A 7 2.58 -10.11 -0.37
N ASP A 8 1.70 -11.09 -0.45
CA ASP A 8 0.28 -10.88 -0.67
C ASP A 8 -0.35 -10.34 0.63
N PHE A 9 -1.07 -9.23 0.51
CA PHE A 9 -1.81 -8.62 1.59
C PHE A 9 -3.27 -8.46 1.19
N LYS A 10 -4.16 -8.95 2.04
CA LYS A 10 -5.60 -8.74 1.89
C LYS A 10 -6.01 -7.63 2.85
N ALA A 11 -6.64 -6.60 2.32
CA ALA A 11 -7.21 -5.51 3.10
C ALA A 11 -8.14 -6.08 4.18
N THR A 12 -7.96 -5.60 5.40
CA THR A 12 -8.78 -5.99 6.55
C THR A 12 -9.85 -4.94 6.86
N ALA A 13 -9.70 -3.74 6.30
CA ALA A 13 -10.66 -2.65 6.35
C ALA A 13 -10.93 -2.08 4.94
N ASP A 14 -12.02 -1.32 4.80
CA ASP A 14 -12.44 -0.71 3.52
C ASP A 14 -11.44 0.34 3.02
N ASP A 15 -10.81 1.07 3.95
CA ASP A 15 -9.78 2.07 3.66
C ASP A 15 -8.38 1.47 3.39
N GLU A 16 -8.23 0.14 3.46
CA GLU A 16 -6.97 -0.56 3.17
C GLU A 16 -6.95 -1.10 1.73
N LEU A 17 -5.79 -1.03 1.07
CA LEU A 17 -5.61 -1.57 -0.27
C LEU A 17 -5.14 -3.03 -0.21
N SER A 18 -5.86 -3.94 -0.89
CA SER A 18 -5.39 -5.31 -1.11
C SER A 18 -4.37 -5.34 -2.25
N PHE A 19 -3.27 -6.07 -2.08
CA PHE A 19 -2.24 -6.21 -3.11
C PHE A 19 -1.65 -7.61 -3.14
N LYS A 20 -1.17 -8.01 -4.31
CA LYS A 20 -0.46 -9.28 -4.49
C LYS A 20 1.05 -9.09 -4.49
N ARG A 21 1.80 -10.14 -4.13
CA ARG A 21 3.25 -10.14 -4.24
C ARG A 21 3.67 -9.82 -5.68
N GLY A 22 4.61 -8.89 -5.82
CA GLY A 22 5.13 -8.43 -7.10
C GLY A 22 4.39 -7.25 -7.71
N GLU A 23 3.28 -6.80 -7.12
CA GLU A 23 2.63 -5.57 -7.58
C GLU A 23 3.46 -4.33 -7.21
N VAL A 24 3.44 -3.34 -8.11
CA VAL A 24 4.16 -2.07 -7.98
C VAL A 24 3.16 -0.96 -7.69
N PHE A 25 3.47 -0.13 -6.70
CA PHE A 25 2.64 0.98 -6.24
C PHE A 25 3.44 2.26 -6.17
N ILE A 26 2.77 3.39 -6.39
CA ILE A 26 3.37 4.70 -6.15
C ILE A 26 2.98 5.16 -4.74
N VAL A 27 3.98 5.44 -3.92
CA VAL A 27 3.82 6.03 -2.59
C VAL A 27 3.70 7.53 -2.75
N TRP A 28 2.54 8.07 -2.34
CA TRP A 28 2.21 9.50 -2.45
C TRP A 28 2.35 10.25 -1.13
N SER A 29 1.94 9.65 -0.02
CA SER A 29 2.02 10.28 1.30
C SER A 29 2.14 9.23 2.40
N SER A 30 3.04 9.49 3.34
CA SER A 30 3.26 8.68 4.53
C SER A 30 2.80 9.47 5.74
N VAL A 31 1.71 9.04 6.38
CA VAL A 31 1.25 9.62 7.64
C VAL A 31 1.71 8.69 8.76
N HIS A 32 2.59 9.19 9.62
CA HIS A 32 3.01 8.45 10.80
C HIS A 32 1.98 8.66 11.91
N MET A 33 1.13 7.66 12.13
CA MET A 33 0.35 7.56 13.36
C MET A 33 1.07 6.64 14.35
N PRO A 34 1.04 6.93 15.66
CA PRO A 34 1.69 6.08 16.64
C PRO A 34 1.11 4.65 16.57
N GLY A 35 1.95 3.70 16.16
CA GLY A 35 1.59 2.29 16.01
C GLY A 35 1.02 1.87 14.64
N LYS A 36 0.81 2.79 13.70
CA LYS A 36 0.37 2.46 12.32
C LYS A 36 1.05 3.35 11.28
N ILE A 37 1.77 2.72 10.36
CA ILE A 37 2.26 3.38 9.15
C ILE A 37 1.14 3.27 8.13
N ILE A 38 0.36 4.35 7.96
CA ILE A 38 -0.56 4.47 6.83
C ILE A 38 0.23 5.10 5.70
N CYS A 39 0.55 4.27 4.70
CA CYS A 39 1.03 4.74 3.42
C CYS A 39 -0.16 4.76 2.46
N CYS A 40 -0.50 5.94 1.95
CA CYS A 40 -1.47 6.03 0.86
C CYS A 40 -0.79 5.54 -0.42
N PHE A 41 -1.17 4.34 -0.86
CA PHE A 41 -0.72 3.76 -2.11
C PHE A 41 -1.75 4.04 -3.20
N VAL A 42 -1.29 4.49 -4.35
CA VAL A 42 -2.11 4.52 -5.56
C VAL A 42 -1.70 3.32 -6.40
N LYS A 43 -2.67 2.45 -6.71
CA LYS A 43 -2.49 1.38 -7.69
C LYS A 43 -2.30 2.04 -9.05
N SER A 44 -1.18 1.75 -9.70
CA SER A 44 -1.00 2.15 -11.09
C SER A 44 -1.75 1.14 -11.94
N ASP A 45 -3.06 1.35 -12.13
CA ASP A 45 -3.82 0.62 -13.14
C ASP A 45 -3.24 1.02 -14.50
N GLY A 46 -2.47 0.13 -15.10
CA GLY A 46 -1.84 0.32 -16.40
C GLY A 46 -2.84 0.45 -17.54
#